data_AF-A0A939MKM8-F1
#
_entry.id   AF-A0A939MKM8-F1
#
_cell.length_a   1.000
_cell.length_b   1.000
_cell.length_c   1.000
_cell.angle_alpha   90.00
_cell.angle_beta   90.00
_cell.angle_gamma   90.00
#
_symmetry.space_group_name_H-M   'P 1'
#
loop_
_entity.id
_entity.type
_entity.pdbx_description
1 polymer ?
#
loop_
_entity_poly.entity_id
_entity_poly.type
_entity_poly.pdbx_seq_one_letter_code
_entity_poly.pdbx_strand_id
1 'polypeptide(L)'
;MTKPAKTGKFISQTRCIYTGKVIDPSDANFKPSPEHITPLALGGSNQFTTCDVSLVANNRAGDEIDDAVASTIPFLMLRHRYKLQGNRKVIPSLKMKGEFIDISAAAELGISSQGALESSSSRMNKRHQER
;
A
#
# COMPACT_ATOMS: atom_id res chain seq x y z
N MET A 1 -13.09 -53.68 -16.64
CA MET A 1 -11.86 -52.94 -17.01
C MET A 1 -11.79 -51.67 -16.19
N THR A 2 -11.00 -51.67 -15.11
CA THR A 2 -10.79 -50.53 -14.21
C THR A 2 -9.67 -49.65 -14.77
N LYS A 3 -9.97 -48.37 -15.05
CA LYS A 3 -8.97 -47.38 -15.51
C LYS A 3 -7.90 -47.19 -14.41
N PRO A 4 -6.60 -47.11 -14.75
CA PRO A 4 -5.58 -46.85 -13.75
C PRO A 4 -5.78 -45.44 -13.17
N ALA A 5 -5.80 -45.35 -11.85
CA ALA A 5 -5.85 -44.08 -11.13
C ALA A 5 -4.61 -43.25 -11.49
N LYS A 6 -4.81 -42.01 -11.95
CA LYS A 6 -3.72 -41.07 -12.19
C LYS A 6 -3.12 -40.68 -10.83
N THR A 7 -2.05 -41.35 -10.41
CA THR A 7 -1.22 -40.90 -9.31
C THR A 7 -0.54 -39.60 -9.74
N GLY A 8 -1.07 -38.47 -9.28
CA GLY A 8 -0.40 -37.18 -9.44
C GLY A 8 1.00 -37.28 -8.84
N LYS A 9 2.04 -36.91 -9.61
CA LYS A 9 3.40 -36.84 -9.08
C LYS A 9 3.41 -35.88 -7.89
N PHE A 10 3.87 -36.36 -6.73
CA PHE A 10 4.15 -35.50 -5.58
C PHE A 10 5.22 -34.48 -6.01
N ILE A 11 4.87 -33.20 -6.00
CA ILE A 11 5.80 -32.12 -6.35
C ILE A 11 6.68 -31.88 -5.13
N SER A 12 7.91 -32.39 -5.16
CA SER A 12 8.89 -32.21 -4.06
C SER A 12 9.63 -30.87 -4.11
N GLN A 13 9.41 -30.06 -5.15
CA GLN A 13 10.12 -28.80 -5.36
C GLN A 13 9.28 -27.62 -4.87
N THR A 14 9.86 -26.79 -4.00
CA THR A 14 9.24 -25.55 -3.52
C THR A 14 8.98 -24.61 -4.70
N ARG A 15 7.76 -24.07 -4.75
CA ARG A 15 7.31 -23.18 -5.81
C ARG A 15 6.87 -21.84 -5.23
N CYS A 16 7.13 -20.79 -5.99
CA CYS A 16 6.68 -19.44 -5.70
C CYS A 16 5.15 -19.38 -5.67
N ILE A 17 4.55 -18.96 -4.56
CA ILE A 17 3.08 -18.91 -4.42
C ILE A 17 2.42 -17.91 -5.38
N TYR A 18 3.14 -16.86 -5.82
CA TYR A 18 2.62 -15.88 -6.79
C TYR A 18 2.68 -16.31 -8.26
N THR A 19 3.63 -17.16 -8.64
CA THR A 19 3.89 -17.46 -10.06
C THR A 19 3.85 -18.94 -10.41
N GLY A 20 3.85 -19.82 -9.41
CA GLY A 20 3.95 -21.27 -9.58
C GLY A 20 5.31 -21.77 -10.10
N LYS A 21 6.27 -20.86 -10.35
CA LYS A 21 7.64 -21.20 -10.79
C LYS A 21 8.44 -21.81 -9.64
N VAL A 22 9.42 -22.64 -9.97
CA VAL A 22 10.32 -23.24 -8.97
C VAL A 22 11.17 -22.16 -8.33
N ILE A 23 11.33 -22.22 -7.02
CA ILE A 23 12.27 -21.38 -6.27
C ILE A 23 13.63 -22.05 -6.30
N ASP A 24 14.65 -21.30 -6.69
CA ASP A 24 16.03 -21.77 -6.76
C ASP A 24 16.94 -20.84 -5.95
N PRO A 25 17.45 -21.29 -4.79
CA PRO A 25 18.38 -20.50 -3.96
C PRO A 25 19.66 -20.06 -4.69
N SER A 26 20.05 -20.74 -5.75
CA SER A 26 21.23 -20.41 -6.55
C SER A 26 20.97 -19.34 -7.61
N ASP A 27 19.71 -19.07 -7.95
CA ASP A 27 19.34 -18.06 -8.94
C ASP A 27 19.11 -16.69 -8.27
N ALA A 28 19.78 -15.64 -8.77
CA ALA A 28 19.69 -14.30 -8.20
C ALA A 28 18.25 -13.71 -8.18
N ASN A 29 17.43 -14.10 -9.16
CA ASN A 29 16.07 -13.63 -9.38
C ASN A 29 15.01 -14.55 -8.75
N PHE A 30 15.28 -15.86 -8.77
CA PHE A 30 14.35 -16.89 -8.30
C PHE A 30 14.67 -17.46 -6.91
N LYS A 31 15.68 -16.90 -6.21
CA LYS A 31 15.95 -17.22 -4.82
C LYS A 31 14.75 -16.89 -3.90
N PRO A 32 14.62 -17.61 -2.78
CA PRO A 32 13.65 -17.30 -1.75
C PRO A 32 13.81 -15.85 -1.26
N SER A 33 12.69 -15.17 -1.05
CA SER A 33 12.64 -13.82 -0.52
C SER A 33 11.61 -13.76 0.61
N PRO A 34 11.96 -13.16 1.77
CA PRO A 34 10.99 -12.92 2.83
C PRO A 34 9.91 -11.97 2.32
N GLU A 35 8.68 -12.46 2.30
CA GLU A 35 7.50 -11.69 1.88
C GLU A 35 6.53 -11.52 3.03
N HIS A 36 6.02 -10.30 3.19
CA HIS A 36 4.95 -9.99 4.13
C HIS A 36 3.61 -10.29 3.47
N ILE A 37 2.84 -11.26 4.01
CA ILE A 37 1.52 -11.59 3.46
C ILE A 37 0.58 -10.38 3.49
N THR A 38 0.69 -9.57 4.55
CA THR A 38 0.09 -8.25 4.62
C THR A 38 1.21 -7.22 4.64
N PRO A 39 1.25 -6.23 3.73
CA PRO A 39 2.30 -5.22 3.71
C PRO A 39 2.37 -4.42 5.02
N LEU A 40 3.57 -4.06 5.46
CA LEU A 40 3.77 -3.21 6.66
C LEU A 40 2.99 -1.88 6.57
N ALA A 41 2.94 -1.31 5.37
CA ALA A 41 2.16 -0.11 5.06
C ALA A 41 0.65 -0.26 5.33
N LEU A 42 0.14 -1.49 5.39
CA LEU A 42 -1.26 -1.82 5.67
C LEU A 42 -1.45 -2.41 7.08
N GLY A 43 -0.43 -2.34 7.94
CA GLY A 43 -0.48 -2.90 9.31
C GLY A 43 0.04 -4.32 9.41
N GLY A 44 0.80 -4.79 8.41
CA GLY A 44 1.52 -6.05 8.44
C GLY A 44 2.53 -6.19 9.59
N SER A 45 3.00 -7.41 9.80
CA SER A 45 3.96 -7.76 10.85
C SER A 45 5.12 -8.58 10.29
N ASN A 46 6.33 -8.32 10.79
CA ASN A 46 7.52 -9.14 10.50
C ASN A 46 7.41 -10.58 11.01
N GLN A 47 6.45 -10.88 11.89
CA GLN A 47 6.19 -12.24 12.36
C GLN A 47 5.24 -13.02 11.43
N PHE A 48 4.62 -12.35 10.45
CA PHE A 48 3.69 -12.94 9.50
C PHE A 48 4.24 -12.85 8.08
N THR A 49 5.40 -13.49 7.90
CA THR A 49 6.15 -13.54 6.63
C THR A 49 6.30 -14.96 6.13
N THR A 50 6.40 -15.14 4.82
CA THR A 50 6.75 -16.42 4.16
C THR A 50 8.03 -16.28 3.35
N CYS A 51 8.75 -17.39 3.14
CA CYS A 51 9.86 -17.49 2.19
C CYS A 51 9.47 -18.21 0.89
N ASP A 52 8.18 -18.50 0.69
CA ASP A 52 7.67 -19.23 -0.47
C ASP A 52 7.43 -18.33 -1.69
N VAL A 53 8.19 -17.24 -1.81
CA VAL A 53 8.11 -16.26 -2.90
C VAL A 53 9.51 -16.02 -3.48
N SER A 54 9.62 -15.98 -4.80
CA SER A 54 10.88 -15.60 -5.48
C SER A 54 11.12 -14.09 -5.36
N LEU A 55 12.38 -13.67 -5.24
CA LEU A 55 12.75 -12.24 -5.15
C LEU A 55 12.09 -11.36 -6.22
N VAL A 56 12.14 -11.76 -7.49
CA VAL A 56 11.53 -10.95 -8.57
C VAL A 56 10.01 -10.83 -8.42
N ALA A 57 9.33 -11.89 -7.99
CA ALA A 57 7.88 -11.84 -7.78
C ALA A 57 7.52 -10.98 -6.57
N ASN A 58 8.29 -11.05 -5.49
CA ASN A 58 8.12 -10.21 -4.30
C ASN A 58 8.26 -8.72 -4.69
N ASN A 59 9.40 -8.35 -5.31
CA ASN A 59 9.63 -6.97 -5.73
C ASN A 59 8.50 -6.43 -6.62
N ARG A 60 8.04 -7.24 -7.58
CA ARG A 60 6.93 -6.87 -8.45
C ARG A 60 5.62 -6.67 -7.70
N ALA A 61 5.30 -7.54 -6.73
CA ALA A 61 4.10 -7.39 -5.90
C ALA A 61 4.16 -6.09 -5.08
N GLY A 62 5.33 -5.80 -4.49
CA GLY A 62 5.57 -4.55 -3.78
C GLY A 62 5.39 -3.30 -4.63
N ASP A 63 5.94 -3.29 -5.85
CA ASP A 63 5.90 -2.13 -6.76
C ASP A 63 4.54 -1.94 -7.46
N GLU A 64 3.85 -3.02 -7.84
CA GLU A 64 2.60 -2.93 -8.63
C GLU A 64 1.34 -3.01 -7.78
N ILE A 65 1.29 -3.89 -6.78
CA ILE A 65 0.07 -4.21 -6.03
C ILE A 65 0.04 -3.45 -4.71
N ASP A 66 1.08 -3.62 -3.89
CA ASP A 66 1.10 -3.06 -2.54
C ASP A 66 1.10 -1.53 -2.57
N ASP A 67 1.93 -0.94 -3.43
CA ASP A 67 1.98 0.52 -3.57
C ASP A 67 0.64 1.09 -4.06
N ALA A 68 0.00 0.43 -5.04
CA ALA A 68 -1.30 0.84 -5.55
C ALA A 68 -2.39 0.79 -4.47
N VAL A 69 -2.47 -0.31 -3.72
CA VAL A 69 -3.47 -0.48 -2.65
C VAL A 69 -3.20 0.49 -1.51
N ALA A 70 -1.96 0.56 -1.03
CA ALA A 70 -1.58 1.38 0.11
C ALA A 70 -1.58 2.89 -0.17
N SER A 71 -1.76 3.28 -1.43
CA SER A 71 -1.91 4.67 -1.89
C SER A 71 -3.37 5.08 -2.14
N THR A 72 -4.35 4.18 -1.98
CA THR A 72 -5.76 4.58 -2.04
C THR A 72 -6.16 5.41 -0.82
N ILE A 73 -7.15 6.28 -0.97
CA ILE A 73 -7.58 7.22 0.08
C ILE A 73 -7.91 6.52 1.42
N PRO A 74 -8.73 5.44 1.46
CA PRO A 74 -9.06 4.80 2.72
C PRO A 74 -7.82 4.27 3.45
N PHE A 75 -6.90 3.63 2.73
CA PHE A 75 -5.68 3.11 3.34
C PHE A 75 -4.70 4.22 3.72
N LEU A 76 -4.59 5.30 2.94
CA LEU A 76 -3.79 6.46 3.35
C LEU A 76 -4.32 7.12 4.62
N MET A 77 -5.63 7.26 4.78
CA MET A 77 -6.22 7.77 6.02
C MET A 77 -5.89 6.87 7.21
N LEU A 78 -5.98 5.56 7.05
CA LEU A 78 -5.60 4.59 8.09
C LEU A 78 -4.09 4.66 8.40
N ARG A 79 -3.25 4.79 7.38
CA ARG A 79 -1.80 4.94 7.54
C ARG A 79 -1.44 6.17 8.35
N HIS A 80 -2.09 7.30 8.10
CA HIS A 80 -1.91 8.52 8.90
C HIS A 80 -2.42 8.33 10.33
N ARG A 81 -3.65 7.82 10.49
CA ARG A 81 -4.28 7.63 11.81
C ARG A 81 -3.45 6.73 12.73
N TYR A 82 -2.95 5.61 12.21
CA TYR A 82 -2.22 4.61 12.99
C TYR A 82 -0.70 4.73 12.85
N LYS A 83 -0.20 5.78 12.18
CA LYS A 83 1.22 6.02 11.92
C LYS A 83 1.92 4.82 11.27
N LEU A 84 1.24 4.14 10.34
CA LEU A 84 1.74 2.92 9.69
C LEU A 84 2.79 3.27 8.64
N GLN A 85 4.01 2.81 8.90
CA GLN A 85 5.16 3.00 8.04
C GLN A 85 5.42 1.74 7.21
N GLY A 86 5.65 1.92 5.90
CA GLY A 86 6.18 0.85 5.06
C GLY A 86 7.69 0.70 5.23
N ASN A 87 8.32 -0.14 4.41
CA ASN A 87 9.77 -0.36 4.42
C ASN A 87 10.60 0.93 4.31
N ARG A 88 10.09 1.95 3.60
CA ARG A 88 10.74 3.26 3.47
C ARG A 88 10.68 4.13 4.73
N LYS A 89 10.02 3.68 5.81
CA LYS A 89 9.83 4.41 7.08
C LYS A 89 9.15 5.78 6.93
N VAL A 90 8.38 5.97 5.85
CA VAL A 90 7.68 7.21 5.52
C VAL A 90 6.19 6.95 5.35
N ILE A 91 5.37 7.89 5.81
CA ILE A 91 3.92 7.95 5.56
C ILE A 91 3.70 8.96 4.43
N PRO A 92 3.13 8.55 3.28
CA PRO A 92 2.89 9.47 2.16
C PRO A 92 1.93 10.60 2.54
N SER A 93 2.19 11.83 2.11
CA SER A 93 1.29 12.97 2.35
C SER A 93 -0.01 12.81 1.56
N LEU A 94 -1.16 13.06 2.18
CA LEU A 94 -2.44 13.12 1.48
C LEU A 94 -2.63 14.53 0.91
N LYS A 95 -2.67 14.66 -0.43
CA LYS A 95 -2.92 15.92 -1.12
C LYS A 95 -4.22 15.80 -1.90
N MET A 96 -5.29 16.41 -1.42
CA MET A 96 -6.54 16.51 -2.17
C MET A 96 -6.46 17.76 -3.05
N LYS A 97 -6.54 17.56 -4.36
CA LYS A 97 -6.73 18.65 -5.32
C LYS A 97 -8.23 18.73 -5.61
N GLY A 98 -8.85 19.83 -5.21
CA GLY A 98 -10.24 20.14 -5.51
C GLY A 98 -10.33 21.54 -6.07
N GLU A 99 -11.26 21.75 -6.99
CA GLU A 99 -11.66 23.08 -7.39
C GLU A 99 -12.82 23.49 -6.48
N PHE A 100 -12.57 24.44 -5.57
CA PHE A 100 -13.63 25.01 -4.76
C PHE A 100 -14.42 25.97 -5.65
N ILE A 101 -15.57 25.50 -6.15
CA ILE A 101 -16.55 26.36 -6.82
C ILE A 101 -17.34 27.09 -5.72
N ASP A 102 -16.64 28.00 -5.02
CA ASP A 102 -17.28 29.01 -4.19
C ASP A 102 -16.57 30.35 -4.40
N ILE A 103 -17.31 31.33 -4.90
CA ILE A 103 -16.81 32.52 -5.63
C ILE A 103 -16.17 33.57 -4.69
N SER A 104 -15.95 33.30 -3.40
CA SER A 104 -15.46 34.37 -2.49
C SER A 104 -14.65 33.97 -1.26
N ALA A 105 -14.28 32.70 -1.04
CA ALA A 105 -13.48 32.33 0.12
C ALA A 105 -12.43 31.25 -0.19
N ALA A 106 -11.18 31.53 0.17
CA ALA A 106 -10.14 30.50 0.25
C ALA A 106 -10.45 29.59 1.45
N ALA A 107 -10.76 28.33 1.17
CA ALA A 107 -10.96 27.30 2.18
C ALA A 107 -9.79 26.32 2.16
N GLU A 108 -9.25 26.04 3.34
CA GLU A 108 -8.24 25.00 3.54
C GLU A 108 -8.87 23.86 4.35
N LEU A 109 -8.76 22.64 3.82
CA LEU A 109 -9.17 21.42 4.51
C LEU A 109 -7.91 20.63 4.88
N GLY A 110 -7.59 20.58 6.16
CA GLY A 110 -6.51 19.78 6.74
C GLY A 110 -7.06 18.53 7.42
N ILE A 111 -6.28 17.45 7.41
CA ILE A 111 -6.50 16.30 8.30
C ILE A 111 -5.34 16.32 9.31
N SER A 112 -5.68 16.51 10.58
CA SER A 112 -4.69 16.63 11.65
C SER A 112 -3.95 15.30 11.86
N SER A 113 -2.81 15.36 12.54
CA SER A 113 -2.04 14.16 12.91
C SER A 113 -2.79 13.21 13.88
N GLN A 114 -3.94 13.63 14.42
CA GLN A 114 -4.87 12.78 15.18
C GLN A 114 -6.09 12.31 14.35
N GLY A 115 -6.17 12.67 13.06
CA GLY A 115 -7.27 12.34 12.16
C GLY A 115 -8.49 13.25 12.29
N ALA A 116 -8.37 14.40 12.95
CA ALA A 116 -9.44 15.39 13.00
C ALA A 116 -9.51 16.16 11.67
N LEU A 117 -10.73 16.45 11.21
CA LEU A 117 -10.97 17.33 10.07
C LEU A 117 -10.87 18.78 10.54
N GLU A 118 -9.90 19.51 10.03
CA GLU A 118 -9.72 20.93 10.31
C GLU A 118 -10.09 21.71 9.06
N SER A 119 -11.14 22.52 9.14
CA SER A 119 -11.52 23.44 8.08
C SER A 119 -11.26 24.86 8.52
N SER A 120 -10.42 25.59 7.80
CA SER A 120 -10.27 27.03 7.99
C SER A 120 -10.83 27.76 6.77
N SER A 121 -11.61 28.81 7.03
CA SER A 121 -12.09 29.73 5.99
C SER A 121 -11.70 31.14 6.42
N SER A 122 -10.94 31.83 5.56
CA SER A 122 -10.59 33.23 5.80
C SER A 122 -11.50 34.10 4.94
N ARG A 123 -12.42 34.82 5.57
CA ARG A 123 -13.19 35.87 4.89
C ARG A 123 -12.28 37.07 4.71
N MET A 124 -11.99 37.44 3.47
CA MET A 124 -11.30 38.69 3.17
C MET A 124 -12.26 39.85 3.50
N ASN A 125 -12.10 40.43 4.69
CA ASN A 125 -12.84 41.62 5.12
C ASN A 125 -12.38 42.81 4.26
N LYS A 126 -13.11 43.13 3.18
CA LYS A 126 -13.01 44.45 2.54
C LYS A 126 -13.65 45.48 3.49
N ARG A 127 -12.88 45.97 4.47
CA ARG A 127 -13.21 47.21 5.19
C ARG A 127 -12.65 48.39 4.39
N HIS A 128 -13.57 49.25 3.95
CA HIS A 128 -13.43 50.68 3.61
C HIS A 128 -12.31 51.16 2.67
N GLN A 129 -12.72 51.83 1.60
CA GLN A 129 -12.41 53.26 1.46
C GLN A 129 -13.55 53.99 0.74
N GLU A 130 -14.11 54.97 1.44
CA GLU A 130 -15.07 55.97 0.94
C GLU A 130 -14.39 56.90 -0.05
N ARG A 131 -15.07 57.22 -1.16
CA ARG A 131 -15.33 58.58 -1.68
C ARG A 131 -16.18 58.52 -2.94
#